data_AF-A0A5E8VB52-F1
#
_entry.id   AF-A0A5E8VB52-F1
#
_cell.length_a   1.000
_cell.length_b   1.000
_cell.length_c   1.000
_cell.angle_alpha   90.00
_cell.angle_beta   90.00
_cell.angle_gamma   90.00
#
_symmetry.space_group_name_H-M   'P 1'
#
loop_
_entity.id
_entity.type
_entity.pdbx_description
1 polymer ?
#
loop_
_entity_poly.entity_id
_entity_poly.type
_entity_poly.pdbx_seq_one_letter_code
_entity_poly.pdbx_strand_id
1 'polypeptide(L)'
;MVLALAVGSWGGSLVGSPARAIEETPQVMLAAQIRMQGNDCGKPLSAVKDAKRSKPDHEVWVLKCSNATYRVSRVPDMAAKVERLR
;
A
#
# COMPACT_ATOMS: atom_id res chain seq x y z
N MET A 1 -31.49 44.74 2.99
CA MET A 1 -31.09 45.63 4.09
C MET A 1 -31.09 44.85 5.40
N VAL A 2 -30.00 44.14 5.70
CA VAL A 2 -29.49 43.90 7.06
C VAL A 2 -27.97 43.75 6.92
N LEU A 3 -27.24 44.67 7.56
CA LEU A 3 -25.78 44.68 7.70
C LEU A 3 -25.39 43.72 8.83
N ALA A 4 -24.31 42.95 8.66
CA ALA A 4 -23.45 42.52 9.76
C ALA A 4 -22.07 42.12 9.23
N LEU A 5 -21.11 43.05 9.27
CA LEU A 5 -19.68 42.76 9.16
C LEU A 5 -19.18 42.44 10.56
N ALA A 6 -18.85 41.18 10.83
CA ALA A 6 -18.17 40.77 12.04
C ALA A 6 -16.70 40.50 11.72
N VAL A 7 -15.84 41.28 12.37
CA VAL A 7 -14.38 41.20 12.35
C VAL A 7 -13.95 39.96 13.12
N GLY A 8 -13.05 39.16 12.54
CA GLY A 8 -12.40 38.04 13.21
C GLY A 8 -11.05 37.75 12.57
N SER A 9 -9.99 38.38 13.08
CA SER A 9 -8.61 37.97 12.78
C SER A 9 -8.36 36.63 13.46
N TRP A 10 -8.52 35.54 12.72
CA TRP A 10 -8.10 34.21 13.15
C TRP A 10 -6.94 33.76 12.27
N GLY A 11 -5.74 33.93 12.82
CA GLY A 11 -4.57 33.19 12.41
C GLY A 11 -4.83 31.70 12.61
N GLY A 12 -5.10 31.00 11.52
CA GLY A 12 -5.12 29.55 11.47
C GLY A 12 -4.15 29.13 10.40
N SER A 13 -2.91 28.82 10.78
CA SER A 13 -1.99 28.08 9.92
C SER A 13 -2.67 26.77 9.53
N LEU A 14 -3.09 26.68 8.27
CA LEU A 14 -3.40 25.40 7.63
C LEU A 14 -2.05 24.68 7.48
N VAL A 15 -1.54 24.08 8.55
CA VAL A 15 -0.53 23.04 8.44
C VAL A 15 -1.28 21.86 7.83
N GLY A 16 -1.39 21.88 6.50
CA GLY A 16 -1.78 20.72 5.72
C GLY A 16 -0.84 19.60 6.11
N SER A 17 -1.33 18.68 6.94
CA SER A 17 -0.62 17.43 7.17
C SER A 17 -0.37 16.82 5.80
N PRO A 18 0.86 16.48 5.42
CA PRO A 18 1.06 15.70 4.22
C PRO A 18 0.43 14.34 4.50
N ALA A 19 -0.84 14.19 4.13
CA ALA A 19 -1.39 12.90 3.81
C ALA A 19 -0.43 12.35 2.76
N ARG A 20 0.49 11.48 3.19
CA ARG A 20 1.36 10.79 2.25
C ARG A 20 0.40 10.03 1.36
N ALA A 21 0.18 10.56 0.16
CA ALA A 21 -0.49 9.82 -0.89
C ALA A 21 0.25 8.50 -0.94
N ILE A 22 -0.41 7.46 -0.45
CA ILE A 22 0.11 6.12 -0.53
C ILE A 22 0.11 5.87 -2.02
N GLU A 23 1.27 6.07 -2.65
CA GLU A 23 1.50 5.70 -4.04
C GLU A 23 0.89 4.31 -4.21
N GLU A 24 -0.13 4.20 -5.08
CA GLU A 24 -0.83 2.95 -5.43
C GLU A 24 0.08 2.05 -6.26
N THR A 25 1.29 1.85 -5.76
CA THR A 25 2.31 1.01 -6.34
C THR A 25 2.01 -0.44 -5.99
N PRO A 26 2.38 -1.39 -6.86
CA PRO A 26 2.15 -2.81 -6.61
C PRO A 26 2.66 -3.25 -5.22
N GLN A 27 3.77 -2.70 -4.75
CA GLN A 27 4.31 -3.01 -3.43
C GLN A 27 3.40 -2.62 -2.26
N VAL A 28 2.71 -1.48 -2.33
CA VAL A 28 1.82 -1.07 -1.24
C VAL A 28 0.52 -1.87 -1.30
N MET A 29 -0.01 -2.09 -2.51
CA MET A 29 -1.19 -2.94 -2.73
C MET A 29 -0.96 -4.38 -2.24
N LEU A 30 0.17 -4.99 -2.62
CA LEU A 30 0.54 -6.33 -2.17
C LEU A 30 0.76 -6.35 -0.65
N ALA A 31 1.46 -5.36 -0.09
CA ALA A 31 1.67 -5.29 1.36
C ALA A 31 0.36 -5.17 2.14
N ALA A 32 -0.58 -4.35 1.68
CA ALA A 32 -1.91 -4.24 2.28
C ALA A 32 -2.66 -5.58 2.19
N GLN A 33 -2.63 -6.23 1.02
CA GLN A 33 -3.28 -7.53 0.81
C GLN A 33 -2.75 -8.60 1.76
N ILE A 34 -1.42 -8.75 1.88
CA ILE A 34 -0.87 -9.80 2.75
C ILE A 34 -1.11 -9.53 4.23
N ARG A 35 -1.19 -8.26 4.66
CA ARG A 35 -1.56 -7.87 6.04
C ARG A 35 -3.00 -8.24 6.36
N MET A 36 -3.93 -8.03 5.41
CA MET A 36 -5.32 -8.47 5.57
C MET A 36 -5.45 -9.98 5.72
N GLN A 37 -4.49 -10.74 5.17
CA GLN A 37 -4.39 -12.19 5.35
C GLN A 37 -3.65 -12.62 6.63
N GLY A 38 -3.22 -11.67 7.48
CA GLY A 38 -2.51 -11.95 8.73
C GLY A 38 -0.99 -12.06 8.61
N ASN A 39 -0.38 -11.65 7.49
CA ASN A 39 1.08 -11.61 7.36
C ASN A 39 1.66 -10.26 7.83
N ASP A 40 2.67 -10.33 8.70
CA ASP A 40 3.39 -9.14 9.15
C ASP A 40 4.31 -8.59 8.06
N CYS A 41 3.82 -7.67 7.24
CA CYS A 41 4.67 -6.82 6.41
C CYS A 41 4.72 -5.42 7.01
N GLY A 42 5.88 -5.02 7.53
CA GLY A 42 6.12 -3.69 8.08
C GLY A 42 6.16 -2.63 6.98
N LYS A 43 7.34 -2.09 6.67
CA LYS A 43 7.49 -1.12 5.57
C LYS A 43 7.73 -1.87 4.25
N PRO A 44 6.87 -1.75 3.22
CA PRO A 44 7.18 -2.28 1.90
C PRO A 44 8.37 -1.50 1.33
N LEU A 45 9.42 -2.23 0.95
CA LEU A 45 10.64 -1.67 0.36
C LEU A 45 10.60 -1.75 -1.16
N SER A 46 10.15 -2.88 -1.70
CA SER A 46 9.99 -3.08 -3.15
C SER A 46 9.08 -4.26 -3.44
N ALA A 47 8.43 -4.25 -4.60
CA ALA A 47 7.79 -5.41 -5.19
C ALA A 47 8.29 -5.62 -6.61
N VAL A 48 8.77 -6.83 -6.89
CA VAL A 48 9.28 -7.20 -8.21
C VAL A 48 8.49 -8.40 -8.72
N LYS A 49 7.96 -8.31 -9.94
CA LYS A 49 7.31 -9.43 -10.60
C LYS A 49 8.36 -10.46 -10.99
N ASP A 50 8.21 -11.70 -10.56
CA ASP A 50 9.02 -12.82 -11.02
C ASP A 50 8.48 -13.29 -12.37
N ALA A 51 8.99 -12.71 -13.45
CA ALA A 51 8.59 -13.05 -14.81
C ALA A 51 8.90 -14.51 -15.19
N LYS A 52 9.84 -15.18 -14.51
CA LYS A 52 10.17 -16.59 -14.79
C LYS A 52 9.10 -17.54 -14.28
N ARG A 53 8.42 -17.18 -13.18
CA ARG A 53 7.32 -17.97 -12.58
C ARG A 53 5.94 -17.43 -12.91
N SER A 54 5.86 -16.20 -13.40
CA SER A 54 4.61 -15.58 -13.83
C SER A 54 4.15 -16.13 -15.18
N LYS A 55 2.86 -16.40 -15.29
CA LYS A 55 2.11 -16.81 -16.48
C LYS A 55 0.95 -15.83 -16.68
N PRO A 56 0.27 -15.84 -17.85
CA PRO A 56 -0.88 -14.97 -18.11
C PRO A 56 -1.95 -15.05 -17.01
N ASP A 57 -2.23 -16.26 -16.51
CA ASP A 57 -3.24 -16.51 -15.48
C ASP A 57 -2.64 -16.72 -14.08
N HIS A 58 -1.36 -16.42 -13.87
CA HIS A 58 -0.72 -16.63 -12.58
C HIS A 58 0.46 -15.68 -12.40
N GLU A 59 0.29 -14.64 -11.59
CA GLU A 59 1.35 -13.68 -11.35
C GLU A 59 2.10 -13.99 -10.06
N VAL A 60 3.41 -14.16 -10.16
CA VAL A 60 4.27 -14.32 -8.98
C VAL A 60 5.02 -13.03 -8.75
N TRP A 61 4.92 -12.51 -7.54
CA TRP A 61 5.53 -11.29 -7.08
C TRP A 61 6.42 -11.57 -5.89
N VAL A 62 7.58 -10.94 -5.83
CA VAL A 62 8.46 -10.95 -4.68
C VAL A 62 8.35 -9.58 -4.00
N LEU A 63 7.71 -9.56 -2.84
CA LEU A 63 7.54 -8.38 -2.01
C LEU A 63 8.60 -8.39 -0.92
N LYS A 64 9.47 -7.39 -0.92
CA LYS A 64 10.45 -7.15 0.13
C LYS A 64 9.89 -6.16 1.12
N CYS A 65 9.71 -6.58 2.37
CA CYS A 65 9.37 -5.70 3.49
C CYS A 65 10.62 -5.48 4.34
N SER A 66 10.61 -4.45 5.19
CA SER A 66 11.72 -4.13 6.10
C SER A 66 12.05 -5.25 7.09
N ASN A 67 11.06 -6.09 7.40
CA ASN A 67 11.16 -7.16 8.40
C ASN A 67 11.20 -8.57 7.79
N ALA A 68 10.67 -8.77 6.59
CA ALA A 68 10.51 -10.08 5.98
C ALA A 68 10.45 -9.97 4.45
N THR A 69 10.75 -11.07 3.76
CA THR A 69 10.54 -11.16 2.31
C THR A 69 9.46 -12.18 2.00
N TYR A 70 8.47 -11.76 1.22
CA TYR A 70 7.32 -12.56 0.85
C TYR A 70 7.32 -12.85 -0.64
N ARG A 71 6.92 -14.07 -1.00
CA ARG A 71 6.53 -14.44 -2.36
C ARG A 71 5.02 -14.51 -2.41
N VAL A 72 4.42 -13.64 -3.21
CA VAL A 72 2.98 -13.52 -3.38
C VAL A 72 2.63 -14.08 -4.75
N SER A 73 1.87 -15.16 -4.78
CA SER A 73 1.38 -15.79 -5.99
C SER A 73 -0.11 -15.46 -6.14
N ARG A 74 -0.46 -14.66 -7.15
CA ARG A 74 -1.83 -14.25 -7.45
C ARG A 74 -2.33 -15.04 -8.65
N VAL A 75 -3.36 -15.84 -8.45
CA VAL A 75 -4.17 -16.42 -9.51
C VAL A 75 -5.47 -15.62 -9.53
N PRO A 76 -6.01 -15.19 -10.69
CA PRO A 76 -7.36 -14.65 -10.75
C PRO A 76 -8.34 -15.67 -10.15
N ASP A 77 -9.38 -15.18 -9.48
CA ASP A 77 -10.40 -16.00 -8.80
C ASP A 77 -9.94 -16.80 -7.56
N MET A 78 -8.70 -16.64 -7.11
CA MET A 78 -8.23 -17.25 -5.85
C MET A 78 -7.58 -16.22 -4.91
N ALA A 79 -7.63 -16.51 -3.61
CA ALA A 79 -6.87 -15.75 -2.63
C ALA A 79 -5.37 -15.83 -2.96
N ALA A 80 -4.67 -14.70 -2.89
CA ALA A 80 -3.23 -14.69 -3.15
C ALA A 80 -2.51 -15.61 -2.16
N LYS A 81 -1.71 -16.53 -2.68
CA LYS A 81 -0.88 -17.43 -1.88
C LYS A 81 0.38 -16.69 -1.45
N VAL A 82 0.59 -16.55 -0.15
CA VAL A 82 1.74 -15.84 0.42
C VAL A 82 2.68 -16.84 1.07
N GLU A 83 3.91 -16.90 0.59
CA GLU A 83 4.99 -17.72 1.16
C GLU A 83 6.06 -16.79 1.75
N ARG A 84 6.32 -16.88 3.06
CA ARG A 84 7.46 -16.19 3.67
C ARG A 84 8.75 -16.88 3.25
N LEU A 85 9.67 -16.13 2.65
CA LEU A 85 10.98 -16.62 2.23
C LEU A 85 12.04 -16.46 3.33
N ARG A 86 11.90 -15.42 4.16
CA ARG A 86 12.79 -15.11 5.26
C ARG A 86 12.09 -14.21 6.27
#